data_AF-A0A357CCK8-F1
#
_entry.id   AF-A0A357CCK8-F1
#
_cell.length_a   1.000
_cell.length_b   1.000
_cell.length_c   1.000
_cell.angle_alpha   90.00
_cell.angle_beta   90.00
_cell.angle_gamma   90.00
#
_symmetry.space_group_name_H-M   'P 1'
#
loop_
_entity.id
_entity.type
_entity.pdbx_description
1 polymer ?
#
loop_
_entity_poly.entity_id
_entity_poly.type
_entity_poly.pdbx_seq_one_letter_code
_entity_poly.pdbx_strand_id
1 'polypeptide(L)' 'MQTVFKKPEALTDVPFHYCPGCTHGIIHRLVAEVLDELNVTGRAIGVAPVGCAVLAYKYFSCDMQEAAHGR' A
#
# COMPACT_ATOMS: atom_id res chain seq x y z
N MET A 1 -18.41 -19.12 -10.87
CA MET A 1 -17.69 -19.05 -9.58
C MET A 1 -17.59 -17.58 -9.20
N GLN A 2 -18.04 -17.18 -8.00
CA GLN A 2 -17.94 -15.79 -7.55
C GLN A 2 -16.53 -15.54 -7.02
N THR A 3 -15.89 -14.46 -7.46
CA THR A 3 -14.59 -14.04 -6.92
C THR A 3 -14.80 -13.46 -5.52
N VAL A 4 -14.39 -14.19 -4.49
CA VAL A 4 -14.47 -13.75 -3.08
C VAL A 4 -13.19 -13.05 -2.61
N PHE A 5 -12.12 -13.12 -3.41
CA PHE A 5 -10.85 -12.49 -3.10
C PHE A 5 -10.20 -12.00 -4.40
N LYS A 6 -9.84 -10.72 -4.41
CA LYS A 6 -9.07 -10.09 -5.47
C LYS A 6 -7.95 -9.28 -4.83
N LYS A 7 -6.82 -9.16 -5.51
CA LYS A 7 -5.78 -8.20 -5.13
C LYS A 7 -6.29 -6.77 -5.43
N PRO A 8 -6.13 -5.81 -4.49
CA PRO A 8 -6.44 -4.40 -4.74
C PRO A 8 -5.69 -3.87 -5.97
N GLU A 9 -6.36 -3.06 -6.78
CA GLU A 9 -5.77 -2.36 -7.94
C GLU A 9 -4.85 -1.22 -7.49
N ALA A 10 -5.11 -0.66 -6.30
CA ALA A 10 -4.22 0.25 -5.59
C ALA A 10 -2.86 -0.36 -5.18
N LEU A 11 -2.61 -1.67 -5.40
CA LEU A 11 -1.31 -2.31 -5.16
C LEU A 11 -0.61 -2.74 -6.46
N THR A 12 0.70 -2.49 -6.52
CA THR A 12 1.60 -2.99 -7.58
C THR A 12 1.90 -4.48 -7.41
N ASP A 13 2.49 -5.11 -8.43
CA ASP A 13 2.93 -6.51 -8.40
C ASP A 13 4.21 -6.78 -7.60
N VAL A 14 4.79 -5.75 -6.98
CA VAL A 14 5.98 -5.90 -6.15
C VAL A 14 5.64 -6.68 -4.88
N PRO A 15 6.30 -7.84 -4.62
CA PRO A 15 6.10 -8.57 -3.37
C PRO A 15 6.52 -7.74 -2.15
N PHE A 16 5.78 -7.88 -1.07
CA PHE A 16 6.14 -7.25 0.19
C PHE A 16 7.39 -7.90 0.78
N HIS A 17 8.29 -7.07 1.28
CA HIS A 17 9.55 -7.51 1.91
C HIS A 17 9.40 -7.85 3.40
N TYR A 18 8.20 -7.72 3.96
CA TYR A 18 7.98 -7.84 5.40
C TYR A 18 8.25 -9.25 5.91
N CYS A 19 8.77 -9.34 7.13
CA CYS A 19 9.02 -10.62 7.79
C CYS A 19 7.73 -11.44 7.95
N PRO A 20 7.80 -12.78 7.95
CA PRO A 20 6.65 -13.63 8.27
C PRO A 20 6.05 -13.27 9.65
N GLY A 21 4.73 -13.11 9.70
CA GLY A 21 4.00 -12.69 10.91
C GLY A 21 3.95 -11.16 11.13
N CYS A 22 4.63 -10.37 10.30
CA CYS A 22 4.54 -8.91 10.35
C CYS A 22 3.22 -8.41 9.77
N THR A 23 2.59 -7.43 10.42
CA THR A 23 1.27 -6.93 10.04
C THR A 23 1.28 -5.83 8.97
N HIS A 24 2.45 -5.31 8.59
CA HIS A 24 2.54 -4.25 7.58
C HIS A 24 1.90 -4.64 6.23
N GLY A 25 2.04 -5.90 5.81
CA GLY A 25 1.41 -6.37 4.58
C GLY A 25 -0.13 -6.35 4.64
N ILE A 26 -0.69 -6.70 5.81
CA ILE A 26 -2.15 -6.61 6.04
C ILE A 26 -2.59 -5.15 6.02
N ILE A 27 -1.85 -4.27 6.73
CA ILE A 27 -2.15 -2.83 6.77
C ILE A 27 -2.13 -2.23 5.36
N HIS A 28 -1.10 -2.53 4.56
CA HIS A 28 -1.03 -2.04 3.18
C HIS A 28 -2.21 -2.51 2.33
N ARG A 29 -2.60 -3.78 2.48
CA ARG A 29 -3.77 -4.31 1.78
C ARG A 29 -5.05 -3.57 2.18
N LEU A 30 -5.30 -3.37 3.47
CA LEU A 30 -6.49 -2.68 3.96
C LEU A 30 -6.55 -1.23 3.45
N VAL A 31 -5.42 -0.51 3.48
CA VAL A 31 -5.35 0.85 2.92
C VAL A 31 -5.64 0.85 1.43
N ALA A 32 -5.10 -0.11 0.67
CA ALA A 32 -5.34 -0.24 -0.76
C ALA A 32 -6.80 -0.57 -1.10
N GLU A 33 -7.44 -1.47 -0.34
CA GLU A 33 -8.87 -1.77 -0.49
C GLU A 33 -9.72 -0.50 -0.31
N VAL A 34 -9.40 0.33 0.70
CA VAL A 34 -10.11 1.60 0.92
C VAL A 34 -9.84 2.62 -0.20
N LEU A 35 -8.62 2.69 -0.75
CA LEU A 35 -8.32 3.56 -1.89
C LEU A 35 -9.16 3.19 -3.12
N ASP A 36 -9.30 1.89 -3.39
CA ASP A 36 -10.12 1.36 -4.48
C ASP A 36 -11.62 1.61 -4.24
N GLU A 37 -12.12 1.32 -3.04
CA GLU A 37 -13.53 1.56 -2.66
C GLU A 37 -13.93 3.02 -2.81
N LEU A 38 -13.03 3.94 -2.43
CA LEU A 38 -13.24 5.38 -2.56
C LEU A 38 -13.00 5.90 -4.00
N ASN A 39 -12.48 5.06 -4.90
CA ASN A 39 -12.10 5.44 -6.27
C ASN A 39 -11.14 6.64 -6.33
N VAL A 40 -10.16 6.68 -5.43
CA VAL A 40 -9.22 7.81 -5.30
C VAL A 40 -7.77 7.49 -5.69
N THR A 41 -7.46 6.26 -6.10
CA THR A 41 -6.09 5.82 -6.43
C THR A 41 -5.36 6.77 -7.39
N GLY A 42 -6.01 7.23 -8.46
CA GLY A 42 -5.43 8.18 -9.43
C GLY A 42 -5.41 9.66 -8.99
N ARG A 43 -5.85 9.96 -7.76
CA ARG A 43 -5.92 11.31 -7.18
C ARG A 43 -5.29 11.41 -5.79
N ALA A 44 -4.76 10.30 -5.27
CA ALA A 44 -4.11 10.24 -3.98
C ALA A 44 -2.60 10.45 -4.16
N ILE A 45 -1.99 11.16 -3.22
CA ILE A 45 -0.54 11.19 -3.05
C ILE A 45 -0.25 10.61 -1.67
N GLY A 46 0.56 9.56 -1.62
CA GLY A 46 1.00 8.94 -0.38
C GLY A 46 2.25 9.59 0.19
N VAL A 47 2.42 9.47 1.51
CA VAL A 47 3.65 9.84 2.21
C VAL A 47 4.21 8.58 2.86
N ALA A 48 5.34 8.09 2.35
CA ALA A 48 6.02 6.92 2.88
C ALA A 48 6.83 7.31 4.13
N PRO A 49 6.68 6.58 5.26
CA PRO A 49 7.40 6.89 6.50
C PRO A 49 8.84 6.35 6.45
N VAL A 50 9.67 6.73 7.41
CA VAL A 50 10.95 6.04 7.65
C VAL A 50 10.74 4.78 8.51
N GLY A 51 11.32 3.66 8.11
CA GLY A 51 11.26 2.38 8.84
C GLY A 51 10.98 1.20 7.90
N CYS A 52 10.49 0.07 8.41
CA CYS A 52 10.14 -1.07 7.57
C CYS A 52 9.15 -0.67 6.46
N ALA A 53 8.19 0.21 6.75
CA ALA A 53 7.19 0.64 5.79
C ALA A 53 7.69 1.65 4.73
N VAL A 54 8.97 2.03 4.73
CA VAL A 54 9.53 3.03 3.82
C VAL A 54 9.33 2.70 2.35
N LEU A 55 9.31 1.41 2.02
CA LEU A 55 9.12 0.94 0.65
C LEU A 55 7.66 1.01 0.18
N ALA A 56 6.74 1.64 0.92
CA ALA A 56 5.35 1.85 0.52
C ALA A 56 5.22 2.45 -0.90
N TYR A 57 6.13 3.35 -1.28
CA TYR A 57 6.17 3.94 -2.63
C TYR A 57 6.41 2.93 -3.76
N LYS A 58 6.87 1.71 -3.45
CA LYS A 58 6.98 0.61 -4.44
C LYS A 58 5.71 -0.22 -4.51
N TYR A 59 4.88 -0.18 -3.48
CA TYR A 59 3.76 -1.08 -3.26
C TYR A 59 2.43 -0.53 -3.70
N PHE A 60 2.22 0.78 -3.56
CA PHE A 60 0.99 1.41 -3.99
C PHE A 60 1.10 1.93 -5.41
N SER A 61 0.01 1.84 -6.17
CA SER A 61 -0.08 2.32 -7.56
C SER A 61 -0.48 3.79 -7.66
N CYS A 62 -0.24 4.58 -6.60
CA CYS A 62 -0.38 6.03 -6.60
C CYS A 62 0.97 6.70 -6.35
N ASP A 63 1.08 7.98 -6.69
CA ASP A 63 2.30 8.75 -6.46
C ASP A 63 2.61 8.82 -4.96
N MET A 64 3.87 8.65 -4.59
CA MET A 64 4.30 8.67 -3.19
C MET A 64 5.62 9.42 -3.00
N GLN A 65 5.73 10.12 -1.87
CA GLN A 65 6.95 10.80 -1.43
C GLN A 65 7.42 10.23 -0.10
N GLU A 66 8.72 9.99 0.05
CA GLU A 66 9.31 9.63 1.35
C GLU A 66 9.46 10.88 2.23
N ALA A 67 8.97 10.80 3.47
CA ALA A 67 9.15 11.83 4.48
C ALA A 67 10.42 11.59 5.31
N ALA A 68 10.97 12.67 5.87
CA ALA A 68 12.05 12.57 6.85
C ALA A 68 11.56 11.88 8.14
N HIS A 69 12.47 11.24 8.87
CA HIS A 69 12.12 10.53 10.10
C HIS A 69 11.44 11.46 11.13
N GLY A 70 10.22 11.10 11.54
CA GLY A 70 9.42 11.87 12.50
C GLY A 70 8.72 13.10 11.92
N ARG A 71 8.48 13.13 10.61
CA ARG A 71 7.65 14.11 9.89
C ARG A 71 6.57 13.38 9.11
#